data_AF-A0A2V8V644-F1
#
_entry.id   AF-A0A2V8V644-F1
#
_cell.length_a   1.000
_cell.length_b   1.000
_cell.length_c   1.000
_cell.angle_alpha   90.00
_cell.angle_beta   90.00
_cell.angle_gamma   90.00
#
_symmetry.space_group_name_H-M   'P 1'
#
loop_
_entity.id
_entity.type
_entity.pdbx_description
1 polymer ?
#
loop_
_entity_poly.entity_id
_entity_poly.type
_entity_poly.pdbx_seq_one_letter_code
_entity_poly.pdbx_strand_id
1 'polypeptide(L)'
;MLTGPVLAQSLRVVSEFQRFDPFGNVVPVDHTGEPREILSPALARNAFASFHVIVTIPERDPFFLFVQTNPAGVFQISLYQELFSKTAQGWIPDALEPSKLPGFGSLPYLPSPIPGQTTLCYWLDVWVPRDAMAGRLRLEVLLKAGKGWLMYPMEVRITSAVIPAIQEHAAAQPPPTARADASVYGPFRNFLCNVREVRREERLSVRRLIHRNALQDMALAHSLEAMHGRERVVSRILGPAGASHRERWCQSRWPAEELGTEWYLHVRDVLYRDNP
;
A
#
# COMPACT_ATOMS: atom_id res chain seq x y z
N MET A 1 -14.05 12.33 -40.82
CA MET A 1 -13.04 12.27 -39.73
C MET A 1 -13.73 11.67 -38.53
N LEU A 2 -13.38 10.44 -38.15
CA LEU A 2 -13.95 9.78 -36.97
C LEU A 2 -13.13 10.23 -35.76
N THR A 3 -13.64 11.20 -35.00
CA THR A 3 -13.18 11.50 -33.65
C THR A 3 -13.61 10.34 -32.75
N GLY A 4 -12.73 9.36 -32.57
CA GLY A 4 -12.87 8.37 -31.50
C GLY A 4 -12.75 9.05 -30.13
N PRO A 5 -13.31 8.45 -29.06
CA PRO A 5 -13.18 9.00 -27.73
C PRO A 5 -11.69 9.10 -27.36
N VAL A 6 -11.25 10.32 -27.04
CA VAL A 6 -9.94 10.52 -26.40
C VAL A 6 -10.07 9.94 -25.00
N LEU A 7 -9.39 8.83 -24.73
CA LEU A 7 -9.24 8.35 -23.36
C LEU A 7 -8.55 9.46 -22.55
N ALA A 8 -9.24 9.97 -21.53
CA ALA A 8 -8.69 10.99 -20.65
C ALA A 8 -7.47 10.42 -19.91
N GLN A 9 -6.35 11.14 -19.94
CA GLN A 9 -5.18 10.81 -19.12
C GLN A 9 -5.55 11.01 -17.65
N SER A 10 -5.18 10.08 -16.78
CA SER A 10 -5.42 10.22 -15.34
C SER A 10 -4.25 9.69 -14.51
N LEU A 11 -4.05 10.33 -13.36
CA LEU A 11 -3.07 9.94 -12.36
C LEU A 11 -3.77 9.88 -11.01
N ARG A 12 -3.67 8.74 -10.34
CA ARG A 12 -4.24 8.55 -9.00
C ARG A 12 -3.20 7.94 -8.08
N VAL A 13 -3.24 8.32 -6.81
CA VAL A 13 -2.53 7.61 -5.75
C VAL A 13 -3.58 7.11 -4.76
N VAL A 14 -3.50 5.83 -4.42
CA VAL A 14 -4.45 5.15 -3.52
C VAL A 14 -3.69 4.34 -2.47
N SER A 15 -4.41 3.87 -1.45
CA SER A 15 -3.79 3.07 -0.39
C SER A 15 -3.24 1.74 -0.92
N GLU A 16 -2.35 1.12 -0.16
CA GLU A 16 -1.84 -0.23 -0.42
C GLU A 16 -2.91 -1.35 -0.46
N PHE A 17 -4.17 -1.05 -0.09
CA PHE A 17 -5.25 -2.03 -0.02
C PHE A 17 -6.26 -1.92 -1.17
N GLN A 18 -6.02 -1.03 -2.14
CA GLN A 18 -6.87 -0.87 -3.33
C GLN A 18 -6.10 -1.19 -4.60
N ARG A 19 -6.16 -2.43 -5.05
CA ARG A 19 -5.54 -2.85 -6.31
C ARG A 19 -6.42 -2.48 -7.50
N PHE A 20 -5.78 -2.15 -8.61
CA PHE A 20 -6.44 -1.78 -9.86
C PHE A 20 -6.09 -2.77 -10.96
N ASP A 21 -7.06 -3.06 -11.82
CA ASP A 21 -6.91 -3.88 -13.01
C ASP A 21 -6.22 -3.09 -14.15
N PRO A 22 -5.80 -3.73 -15.26
CA PRO A 22 -5.09 -3.07 -16.36
C PRO A 22 -5.98 -2.13 -17.19
N PHE A 23 -7.25 -1.97 -16.81
CA PHE A 23 -8.24 -1.11 -17.45
C PHE A 23 -8.64 0.08 -16.56
N GLY A 24 -8.08 0.19 -15.35
CA GLY A 24 -8.31 1.30 -14.43
C GLY A 24 -9.48 1.10 -13.47
N ASN A 25 -10.01 -0.13 -13.35
CA ASN A 25 -11.04 -0.47 -12.37
C ASN A 25 -10.44 -1.06 -11.10
N VAL A 26 -11.08 -0.85 -9.96
CA VAL A 26 -10.69 -1.55 -8.72
C VAL A 26 -10.91 -3.05 -8.92
N VAL A 27 -9.98 -3.88 -8.45
CA VAL A 27 -10.13 -5.34 -8.47
C VAL A 27 -11.35 -5.70 -7.61
N PRO A 28 -12.29 -6.56 -8.08
CA PRO A 28 -13.57 -6.76 -7.42
C PRO A 28 -13.51 -7.12 -5.93
N VAL A 29 -12.53 -7.93 -5.53
CA VAL A 29 -12.36 -8.35 -4.13
C VAL A 29 -11.89 -7.22 -3.21
N ASP A 30 -11.31 -6.14 -3.77
CA ASP A 30 -10.79 -5.01 -3.01
C ASP A 30 -11.73 -3.80 -2.98
N HIS A 31 -12.93 -3.93 -3.52
CA HIS A 31 -13.92 -2.88 -3.42
C HIS A 31 -14.26 -2.60 -1.97
N THR A 32 -14.14 -1.33 -1.58
CA THR A 32 -14.64 -0.78 -0.32
C THR A 32 -15.69 0.28 -0.64
N GLY A 33 -16.72 0.39 0.21
CA GLY A 33 -17.81 1.35 0.01
C GLY A 33 -17.34 2.80 0.05
N GLU A 34 -16.46 3.12 1.00
CA GLU A 34 -15.86 4.44 1.14
C GLU A 34 -14.32 4.33 1.17
N PRO A 35 -13.66 4.44 -0.01
CA PRO A 35 -12.22 4.56 -0.13
C PRO A 35 -11.63 5.66 0.76
N ARG A 36 -10.58 5.31 1.52
CA ARG A 36 -9.83 6.28 2.31
C ARG A 36 -9.12 7.27 1.39
N GLU A 37 -9.27 8.55 1.71
CA GLU A 37 -8.49 9.61 1.08
C GLU A 37 -7.04 9.61 1.59
N ILE A 38 -6.07 9.63 0.66
CA ILE A 38 -4.63 9.53 0.94
C ILE A 38 -3.90 10.86 0.72
N LEU A 39 -4.58 12.00 0.91
CA LEU A 39 -3.95 13.32 0.74
C LEU A 39 -2.95 13.65 1.85
N SER A 40 -3.16 13.17 3.07
CA SER A 40 -2.27 13.46 4.21
C SER A 40 -2.01 12.28 5.13
N PRO A 41 -1.46 11.16 4.61
CA PRO A 41 -1.22 9.95 5.40
C PRO A 41 -0.19 10.22 6.51
N ALA A 42 -0.34 9.49 7.62
CA ALA A 42 0.66 9.47 8.69
C ALA A 42 1.75 8.45 8.34
N LEU A 43 3.00 8.85 8.51
CA LEU A 43 4.18 8.02 8.26
C LEU A 43 4.98 7.94 9.56
N ALA A 44 5.22 6.73 10.06
CA ALA A 44 6.15 6.53 11.18
C ALA A 44 7.61 6.58 10.68
N ARG A 45 8.52 6.91 11.59
CA ARG A 45 9.96 6.91 11.34
C ARG A 45 10.51 5.49 11.45
N ASN A 46 11.60 5.22 10.73
CA ASN A 46 12.22 3.90 10.61
C ASN A 46 11.25 2.85 10.04
N ALA A 47 10.43 3.26 9.06
CA ALA A 47 9.35 2.46 8.52
C ALA A 47 9.12 2.76 7.04
N PHE A 48 8.45 1.84 6.36
CA PHE A 48 7.91 2.07 5.03
C PHE A 48 6.45 2.55 5.10
N ALA A 49 6.08 3.42 4.17
CA ALA A 49 4.69 3.68 3.81
C ALA A 49 4.54 3.44 2.31
N SER A 50 3.50 2.69 1.94
CA SER A 50 3.33 2.24 0.56
C SER A 50 1.99 2.65 -0.03
N PHE A 51 1.99 2.88 -1.33
CA PHE A 51 0.84 3.38 -2.09
C PHE A 51 0.81 2.77 -3.49
N HIS A 52 -0.36 2.60 -4.08
CA HIS A 52 -0.46 2.34 -5.52
C HIS A 52 -0.55 3.66 -6.29
N VAL A 53 0.21 3.77 -7.38
CA VAL A 53 0.14 4.84 -8.36
C VAL A 53 -0.50 4.28 -9.63
N ILE A 54 -1.69 4.80 -9.97
CA ILE A 54 -2.47 4.35 -11.12
C ILE A 54 -2.33 5.37 -12.24
N VAL A 55 -1.81 4.91 -13.38
CA VAL A 55 -1.53 5.74 -14.55
C VAL A 55 -2.39 5.25 -15.71
N THR A 56 -3.41 6.03 -16.07
CA THR A 56 -4.22 5.77 -17.28
C THR A 56 -3.78 6.73 -18.37
N ILE A 57 -3.39 6.19 -19.52
CA ILE A 57 -2.90 6.96 -20.66
C ILE A 57 -3.42 6.37 -21.97
N PRO A 58 -3.54 7.17 -23.04
CA PRO A 58 -3.80 6.65 -24.38
C PRO A 58 -2.74 5.62 -24.80
N GLU A 59 -3.16 4.61 -25.56
CA GLU A 59 -2.22 3.65 -26.14
C GLU A 59 -1.18 4.35 -27.03
N ARG A 60 0.06 3.84 -27.02
CA ARG A 60 1.19 4.30 -27.85
C ARG A 60 1.70 5.70 -27.55
N ASP A 61 1.13 6.41 -26.59
CA ASP A 61 1.70 7.66 -26.11
C ASP A 61 2.84 7.36 -25.12
N PRO A 62 4.06 7.86 -25.36
CA PRO A 62 5.13 7.77 -24.39
C PRO A 62 4.78 8.66 -23.18
N PHE A 63 5.15 8.19 -22.00
CA PHE A 63 5.01 8.94 -20.76
C PHE A 63 6.30 8.95 -19.95
N PHE A 64 6.37 9.93 -19.07
CA PHE A 64 7.38 10.10 -18.05
C PHE A 64 6.70 10.12 -16.69
N LEU A 65 7.20 9.32 -15.76
CA LEU A 65 6.73 9.24 -14.38
C LEU A 65 7.88 9.59 -13.43
N PHE A 66 7.62 10.49 -12.50
CA PHE A 66 8.61 10.89 -11.49
C PHE A 66 7.96 11.08 -10.13
N VAL A 67 8.73 10.82 -9.07
CA VAL A 67 8.31 11.02 -7.70
C VAL A 67 9.31 11.95 -7.05
N GLN A 68 8.82 13.04 -6.45
CA GLN A 68 9.67 14.03 -5.80
C GLN A 68 9.14 14.42 -4.43
N THR A 69 10.02 15.03 -3.64
CA THR A 69 9.76 15.45 -2.26
C THR A 69 10.22 16.88 -2.06
N ASN A 70 9.54 17.62 -1.19
CA ASN A 70 9.96 18.95 -0.76
C ASN A 70 9.96 19.04 0.78
N PRO A 71 11.13 19.19 1.42
CA PRO A 71 12.46 19.28 0.82
C PRO A 71 12.91 17.93 0.23
N ALA A 72 13.81 17.98 -0.74
CA ALA A 72 14.34 16.78 -1.38
C ALA A 72 15.26 15.99 -0.43
N GLY A 73 15.35 14.67 -0.64
CA GLY A 73 16.31 13.81 0.07
C GLY A 73 15.88 13.38 1.48
N VAL A 74 14.66 13.71 1.93
CA VAL A 74 14.15 13.26 3.23
C VAL A 74 13.77 11.78 3.21
N PHE A 75 13.15 11.31 2.12
CA PHE A 75 12.73 9.91 1.98
C PHE A 75 13.64 9.15 1.03
N GLN A 76 13.80 7.85 1.27
CA GLN A 76 14.28 6.94 0.23
C GLN A 76 13.05 6.39 -0.51
N ILE A 77 13.00 6.62 -1.81
CA ILE A 77 11.86 6.26 -2.65
C ILE A 77 12.25 5.08 -3.53
N SER A 78 11.43 4.02 -3.48
CA SER A 78 11.47 2.91 -4.41
C SER A 78 10.17 2.84 -5.19
N LEU A 79 10.26 2.62 -6.50
CA LEU A 79 9.10 2.42 -7.36
C LEU A 79 9.19 1.05 -8.01
N TYR A 80 8.09 0.33 -8.05
CA TYR A 80 8.00 -0.97 -8.71
C TYR A 80 6.83 -0.95 -9.68
N GLN A 81 7.01 -1.48 -10.87
CA GLN A 81 5.90 -1.75 -11.77
C GLN A 81 5.17 -3.00 -11.29
N GLU A 82 3.85 -2.92 -11.22
CA GLU A 82 3.00 -4.06 -10.89
C GLU A 82 2.71 -4.88 -12.15
N LEU A 83 3.00 -6.18 -12.08
CA LEU A 83 2.73 -7.13 -13.14
C LEU A 83 1.40 -7.82 -12.89
N PHE A 84 0.57 -7.86 -13.93
CA PHE A 84 -0.76 -8.46 -13.87
C PHE A 84 -0.71 -9.96 -14.13
N SER A 85 -1.46 -10.71 -13.34
CA SER A 85 -1.74 -12.12 -13.58
C SER A 85 -3.19 -12.30 -14.02
N LYS A 86 -3.42 -13.08 -15.08
CA LYS A 86 -4.78 -13.47 -15.49
C LYS A 86 -5.31 -14.54 -14.54
N THR A 87 -6.50 -14.32 -14.01
CA THR A 87 -7.24 -15.24 -13.14
C THR A 87 -8.65 -15.46 -13.68
N ALA A 88 -9.41 -16.37 -13.05
CA ALA A 88 -10.83 -16.56 -13.37
C ALA A 88 -11.68 -15.32 -13.05
N GLN A 89 -11.23 -14.49 -12.11
CA GLN A 89 -11.91 -13.27 -11.65
C GLN A 89 -11.48 -12.02 -12.42
N GLY A 90 -10.60 -12.15 -13.42
CA GLY A 90 -10.06 -11.03 -14.18
C GLY A 90 -8.55 -10.90 -14.04
N TRP A 91 -8.03 -9.71 -14.27
CA TRP A 91 -6.60 -9.41 -14.13
C TRP A 91 -6.33 -8.83 -12.76
N ILE A 92 -5.32 -9.34 -12.07
CA ILE A 92 -4.95 -8.90 -10.71
C ILE A 92 -3.47 -8.53 -10.71
N PRO A 93 -3.08 -7.31 -10.27
CA PRO A 93 -1.69 -6.96 -10.06
C PRO A 93 -1.15 -7.64 -8.79
N ASP A 94 0.07 -8.17 -8.85
CA ASP A 94 0.70 -8.76 -7.66
C ASP A 94 2.22 -8.75 -7.70
N ALA A 95 2.83 -9.38 -8.71
CA ALA A 95 4.29 -9.44 -8.81
C ALA A 95 4.87 -8.05 -9.06
N LEU A 96 6.01 -7.74 -8.44
CA LEU A 96 6.63 -6.42 -8.52
C LEU A 96 7.98 -6.49 -9.24
N GLU A 97 8.17 -5.59 -10.18
CA GLU A 97 9.42 -5.42 -10.92
C GLU A 97 10.01 -4.04 -10.62
N PRO A 98 11.26 -3.93 -10.12
CA PRO A 98 11.86 -2.63 -9.81
C PRO A 98 11.87 -1.69 -11.02
N SER A 99 11.37 -0.49 -10.83
CA SER A 99 11.34 0.56 -11.84
C SER A 99 12.34 1.66 -11.49
N LYS A 100 13.02 2.20 -12.50
CA LYS A 100 13.94 3.33 -12.31
C LYS A 100 13.14 4.63 -12.21
N LEU A 101 13.61 5.56 -11.38
CA LEU A 101 13.13 6.93 -11.32
C LEU A 101 14.19 7.89 -11.90
N PRO A 102 13.83 8.78 -12.83
CA PRO A 102 12.53 8.85 -13.51
C PRO A 102 12.23 7.64 -14.39
N GLY A 103 10.96 7.25 -14.43
CA GLY A 103 10.45 6.14 -15.23
C GLY A 103 9.97 6.62 -16.59
N PHE A 104 10.26 5.85 -17.64
CA PHE A 104 9.77 6.09 -19.00
C PHE A 104 9.05 4.85 -19.48
N GLY A 105 7.94 5.03 -20.19
CA GLY A 105 7.19 3.91 -20.72
C GLY A 105 6.17 4.31 -21.78
N SER A 106 5.44 3.32 -22.26
CA SER A 106 4.30 3.46 -23.16
C SER A 106 3.42 2.21 -23.04
N LEU A 107 2.15 2.32 -23.41
CA LEU A 107 1.27 1.16 -23.58
C LEU A 107 1.27 0.66 -25.04
N PRO A 108 1.13 -0.66 -25.29
CA PRO A 108 1.06 -1.74 -24.29
C PRO A 108 2.43 -2.05 -23.66
N TYR A 109 2.42 -2.62 -22.46
CA TYR A 109 3.65 -3.11 -21.83
C TYR A 109 4.20 -4.32 -22.60
N LEU A 110 5.28 -4.13 -23.35
CA LEU A 110 5.78 -5.12 -24.30
C LEU A 110 6.25 -6.45 -23.68
N PRO A 111 6.89 -6.50 -22.50
CA PRO A 111 7.30 -7.77 -21.91
C PRO A 111 6.12 -8.70 -21.56
N SER A 112 4.92 -8.15 -21.32
CA SER A 112 3.70 -8.92 -21.07
C SER A 112 2.47 -8.16 -21.58
N PRO A 113 2.16 -8.24 -22.89
CA PRO A 113 1.11 -7.44 -23.48
C PRO A 113 -0.27 -7.94 -23.04
N ILE A 114 -1.12 -7.00 -22.61
CA ILE A 114 -2.51 -7.26 -22.24
C ILE A 114 -3.42 -6.59 -23.28
N PRO A 115 -4.32 -7.34 -23.94
CA PRO A 115 -5.22 -6.77 -24.95
C PRO A 115 -6.09 -5.64 -24.37
N GLY A 116 -6.08 -4.47 -25.03
CA GLY A 116 -6.86 -3.30 -24.65
C GLY A 116 -6.43 -2.63 -23.34
N GLN A 117 -5.19 -2.87 -22.89
CA GLN A 117 -4.67 -2.24 -21.68
C GLN A 117 -4.62 -0.72 -21.82
N THR A 118 -5.23 -0.02 -20.87
CA THR A 118 -5.25 1.45 -20.79
C THR A 118 -4.53 1.97 -19.56
N THR A 119 -4.19 1.09 -18.61
CA THR A 119 -3.68 1.46 -17.29
C THR A 119 -2.43 0.66 -16.92
N LEU A 120 -1.48 1.37 -16.32
CA LEU A 120 -0.31 0.82 -15.63
C LEU A 120 -0.45 1.10 -14.13
N CYS A 121 -0.05 0.13 -13.31
CA CYS A 121 -0.02 0.25 -11.86
C CYS A 121 1.43 0.21 -11.38
N TYR A 122 1.76 1.06 -10.43
CA TYR A 122 3.05 1.07 -9.77
C TYR A 122 2.90 1.06 -8.26
N TRP A 123 3.72 0.27 -7.59
CA TRP A 123 3.88 0.32 -6.14
C TRP A 123 4.93 1.37 -5.78
N LEU A 124 4.50 2.43 -5.12
CA LEU A 124 5.35 3.45 -4.53
C LEU A 124 5.65 3.09 -3.09
N ASP A 125 6.93 2.90 -2.78
CA ASP A 125 7.40 2.56 -1.44
C ASP A 125 8.29 3.67 -0.89
N VAL A 126 7.88 4.25 0.24
CA VAL A 126 8.50 5.43 0.86
C VAL A 126 9.10 5.03 2.19
N TRP A 127 10.44 4.93 2.24
CA TRP A 127 11.15 4.73 3.50
C TRP A 127 11.39 6.06 4.20
N VAL A 128 10.99 6.12 5.47
CA VAL A 128 11.25 7.25 6.36
C VAL A 128 12.42 6.92 7.28
N PRO A 129 13.55 7.68 7.19
CA PRO A 129 14.67 7.50 8.10
C PRO A 129 14.28 7.62 9.58
N ARG A 130 14.99 6.90 10.44
CA ARG A 130 14.75 6.89 11.90
C ARG A 130 14.84 8.28 12.53
N ASP A 131 15.78 9.09 12.05
CA ASP A 131 16.14 10.42 12.52
C ASP A 131 15.43 11.54 11.75
N ALA A 132 14.52 11.20 10.81
CA ALA A 132 13.72 12.19 10.11
C ALA A 132 12.96 13.08 11.11
N MET A 133 12.90 14.38 10.80
CA MET A 133 12.16 15.34 11.63
C MET A 133 10.65 15.10 11.48
N ALA A 134 9.95 15.04 12.62
CA ALA A 134 8.49 15.01 12.61
C ALA A 134 7.95 16.31 12.02
N GLY A 135 6.91 16.22 11.19
CA GLY A 135 6.39 17.37 10.46
C GLY A 135 5.63 16.97 9.20
N ARG A 136 5.19 17.97 8.45
CA ARG A 136 4.48 17.78 7.18
C ARG A 136 5.41 18.07 6.03
N LEU A 137 5.44 17.17 5.05
CA LEU A 137 6.25 17.31 3.86
C LEU A 137 5.41 17.04 2.62
N ARG A 138 5.80 17.64 1.50
CA ARG A 138 5.13 17.41 0.23
C ARG A 138 5.79 16.23 -0.48
N LEU A 139 4.99 15.25 -0.87
CA LEU A 139 5.35 14.14 -1.74
C LEU A 139 4.50 14.26 -3.00
N GLU A 140 5.12 14.27 -4.17
CA GLU A 140 4.42 14.51 -5.42
C GLU A 140 4.73 13.42 -6.43
N VAL A 141 3.67 12.88 -7.02
CA VAL A 141 3.77 12.03 -8.19
C VAL A 141 3.47 12.86 -9.42
N LEU A 142 4.38 12.84 -10.38
CA LEU A 142 4.35 13.65 -11.59
C LEU A 142 4.26 12.74 -12.80
N LEU A 143 3.28 12.97 -13.66
CA LEU A 143 3.10 12.25 -14.91
C LEU A 143 3.11 13.26 -16.06
N LYS A 144 3.97 13.03 -17.04
CA LYS A 144 3.90 13.72 -18.34
C LYS A 144 3.52 12.70 -19.39
N ALA A 145 2.40 12.91 -20.07
CA ALA A 145 1.96 12.08 -21.19
C ALA A 145 1.51 12.97 -22.36
N GLY A 146 2.07 12.73 -23.55
CA GLY A 146 1.89 13.62 -24.70
C GLY A 146 2.29 15.07 -24.38
N LYS A 147 1.33 16.00 -24.44
CA LYS A 147 1.53 17.43 -24.16
C LYS A 147 1.15 17.86 -22.73
N GLY A 148 0.52 16.98 -21.97
CA GLY A 148 -0.03 17.29 -20.65
C GLY A 148 0.94 16.94 -19.50
N TRP A 149 0.81 17.70 -18.41
CA TRP A 149 1.37 17.33 -17.10
C TRP A 149 0.22 17.11 -16.13
N LEU A 150 0.29 16.00 -15.42
CA LEU A 150 -0.57 15.67 -14.29
C LEU A 150 0.30 15.56 -13.04
N MET A 151 -0.23 16.01 -11.92
CA MET A 151 0.45 15.98 -10.63
C MET A 151 -0.54 15.52 -9.58
N TYR A 152 -0.11 14.59 -8.74
CA TYR A 152 -0.84 14.16 -7.55
C TYR A 152 -0.03 14.56 -6.31
N PRO A 153 -0.35 15.70 -5.67
CA PRO A 153 0.33 16.14 -4.46
C PRO A 153 -0.25 15.46 -3.22
N MET A 154 0.62 15.02 -2.33
CA MET A 154 0.29 14.55 -0.98
C MET A 154 1.07 15.36 0.06
N GLU A 155 0.41 15.73 1.15
CA GLU A 155 1.03 16.33 2.34
C GLU A 155 1.23 15.23 3.41
N VAL A 156 2.29 14.45 3.25
CA VAL A 156 2.61 13.34 4.16
C VAL A 156 3.03 13.88 5.53
N ARG A 157 2.60 13.20 6.61
CA ARG A 157 2.86 13.62 7.99
C ARG A 157 3.80 12.64 8.66
N ILE A 158 5.08 12.99 8.77
CA ILE A 158 6.04 12.25 9.59
C ILE A 158 5.63 12.42 11.05
N THR A 159 5.29 11.32 11.72
CA THR A 159 4.88 11.34 13.12
C THR A 159 6.06 11.19 14.06
N SER A 160 5.81 11.38 15.34
CA SER A 160 6.76 11.06 16.41
C SER A 160 6.96 9.55 16.59
N ALA A 161 6.10 8.69 16.02
CA ALA A 161 6.25 7.24 16.06
C ALA A 161 7.59 6.81 15.45
N VAL A 162 8.34 5.96 16.16
CA VAL A 162 9.59 5.36 15.67
C VAL A 162 9.44 3.86 15.77
N ILE A 163 9.41 3.19 14.63
CA ILE A 163 9.30 1.73 14.61
C ILE A 163 10.65 1.13 15.03
N PRO A 164 10.69 0.17 15.97
CA PRO A 164 11.93 -0.53 16.31
C PRO A 164 12.52 -1.25 15.10
N ALA A 165 13.84 -1.44 15.09
CA ALA A 165 14.45 -2.31 14.08
C ALA A 165 13.93 -3.74 14.26
N ILE A 166 13.41 -4.32 13.18
CA ILE A 166 12.91 -5.70 13.16
C ILE A 166 13.70 -6.56 12.21
N GLN A 167 13.78 -7.84 12.53
CA GLN A 167 14.14 -8.84 11.54
C GLN A 167 12.87 -9.24 10.80
N GLU A 168 12.75 -8.78 9.56
CA GLU A 168 11.70 -9.26 8.67
C GLU A 168 11.86 -10.77 8.47
N HIS A 169 10.74 -11.50 8.50
CA HIS A 169 10.71 -12.92 8.16
C HIS A 169 9.77 -13.14 6.99
N ALA A 170 10.16 -14.04 6.09
CA ALA A 170 9.28 -14.46 5.03
C ALA A 170 8.17 -15.36 5.58
N ALA A 171 6.93 -15.08 5.18
CA ALA A 171 5.74 -15.84 5.51
C ALA A 171 5.02 -16.26 4.22
N ALA A 172 4.31 -17.38 4.28
CA ALA A 172 3.39 -17.79 3.24
C ALA A 172 2.32 -16.71 3.05
N GLN A 173 2.20 -16.20 1.83
CA GLN A 173 1.28 -15.13 1.49
C GLN A 173 -0.07 -15.70 1.04
N PRO A 174 -1.20 -15.00 1.30
CA PRO A 174 -2.50 -15.39 0.76
C PRO A 174 -2.47 -15.38 -0.78
N PRO A 175 -3.28 -16.15 -1.52
CA PRO A 175 -3.23 -16.14 -2.99
C PRO A 175 -3.53 -14.74 -3.56
N PRO A 176 -3.06 -14.38 -4.78
CA PRO A 176 -3.37 -13.08 -5.38
C PRO A 176 -4.87 -12.77 -5.50
N THR A 177 -5.72 -13.79 -5.60
CA THR A 177 -7.18 -13.66 -5.66
C THR A 177 -7.83 -13.32 -4.31
N ALA A 178 -7.09 -13.43 -3.20
CA ALA A 178 -7.56 -12.94 -1.91
C ALA A 178 -7.58 -11.41 -1.89
N ARG A 179 -8.33 -10.84 -0.94
CA ARG A 179 -8.34 -9.40 -0.67
C ARG A 179 -6.94 -8.90 -0.30
N ALA A 180 -6.60 -7.66 -0.64
CA ALA A 180 -5.28 -7.08 -0.39
C ALA A 180 -4.88 -7.12 1.11
N ASP A 181 -5.85 -6.88 2.01
CA ASP A 181 -5.67 -6.88 3.46
C ASP A 181 -5.41 -8.26 4.07
N ALA A 182 -5.60 -9.34 3.31
CA ALA A 182 -5.30 -10.69 3.78
C ALA A 182 -3.83 -10.87 4.18
N SER A 183 -2.91 -10.06 3.65
CA SER A 183 -1.47 -10.16 3.99
C SER A 183 -1.13 -9.57 5.35
N VAL A 184 -2.04 -8.77 5.93
CA VAL A 184 -1.92 -8.19 7.29
C VAL A 184 -2.23 -9.24 8.37
N TYR A 185 -3.02 -10.26 8.01
CA TYR A 185 -3.60 -11.19 8.97
C TYR A 185 -2.56 -11.95 9.78
N GLY A 186 -1.49 -12.41 9.13
CA GLY A 186 -0.43 -13.15 9.80
C GLY A 186 0.23 -12.33 10.93
N PRO A 187 0.82 -11.15 10.63
CA PRO A 187 1.41 -10.28 11.64
C PRO A 187 0.44 -9.89 12.76
N PHE A 188 -0.79 -9.50 12.40
CA PHE A 188 -1.77 -9.05 13.37
C PHE A 188 -2.26 -10.20 14.27
N ARG A 189 -2.45 -11.42 13.73
CA ARG A 189 -2.75 -12.63 14.53
C ARG A 189 -1.58 -13.09 15.37
N ASN A 190 -0.35 -12.90 14.92
CA ASN A 190 0.81 -13.19 15.73
C ASN A 190 0.82 -12.29 16.99
N PHE A 191 0.65 -10.99 16.80
CA PHE A 191 0.60 -10.02 17.90
C PHE A 191 -0.56 -10.30 18.88
N LEU A 192 -1.79 -10.40 18.36
CA LEU A 192 -2.99 -10.55 19.18
C LEU A 192 -3.11 -11.96 19.77
N CYS A 193 -2.84 -13.00 19.00
CA CYS A 193 -3.24 -14.37 19.34
C CYS A 193 -2.05 -15.31 19.60
N ASN A 194 -0.80 -14.83 19.46
CA ASN A 194 0.41 -15.63 19.53
C ASN A 194 0.41 -16.80 18.53
N VAL A 195 -0.26 -16.63 17.39
CA VAL A 195 -0.31 -17.61 16.30
C VAL A 195 0.94 -17.43 15.45
N ARG A 196 1.73 -18.49 15.28
CA ARG A 196 2.93 -18.44 14.42
C ARG A 196 2.53 -18.53 12.96
N GLU A 197 3.18 -17.73 12.14
CA GLU A 197 3.03 -17.79 10.68
C GLU A 197 3.85 -18.95 10.10
N VAL A 198 3.35 -19.50 8.99
CA VAL A 198 4.09 -20.49 8.22
C VAL A 198 5.16 -19.77 7.42
N ARG A 199 6.44 -20.09 7.68
CA ARG A 199 7.56 -19.49 6.95
C ARG A 199 7.62 -20.02 5.52
N ARG A 200 7.70 -19.11 4.55
CA ARG A 200 7.87 -19.43 3.14
C ARG A 200 8.48 -18.23 2.44
N GLU A 201 9.58 -18.46 1.72
CA GLU A 201 10.12 -17.45 0.80
C GLU A 201 9.23 -17.35 -0.44
N GLU A 202 8.80 -16.14 -0.74
CA GLU A 202 8.03 -15.81 -1.93
C GLU A 202 8.72 -14.69 -2.70
N ARG A 203 8.43 -14.62 -4.01
CA ARG A 203 8.94 -13.54 -4.87
C ARG A 203 8.42 -12.18 -4.37
N LEU A 204 9.10 -11.11 -4.77
CA LEU A 204 8.66 -9.76 -4.47
C LEU A 204 7.26 -9.53 -5.06
N SER A 205 6.33 -9.11 -4.21
CA SER A 205 4.93 -8.92 -4.56
C SER A 205 4.31 -7.84 -3.68
N VAL A 206 3.16 -7.31 -4.13
CA VAL A 206 2.30 -6.42 -3.35
C VAL A 206 2.00 -7.03 -1.98
N ARG A 207 1.56 -8.30 -1.94
CA ARG A 207 1.25 -9.03 -0.70
C ARG A 207 2.41 -9.04 0.28
N ARG A 208 3.63 -9.33 -0.22
CA ARG A 208 4.85 -9.35 0.60
C ARG A 208 5.17 -7.98 1.21
N LEU A 209 4.97 -6.89 0.47
CA LEU A 209 5.25 -5.54 0.97
C LEU A 209 4.16 -5.06 1.96
N ILE A 210 2.89 -5.41 1.76
CA ILE A 210 1.83 -5.20 2.75
C ILE A 210 2.16 -5.95 4.05
N HIS A 211 2.56 -7.22 3.95
CA HIS A 211 2.94 -8.05 5.09
C HIS A 211 4.11 -7.42 5.88
N ARG A 212 5.15 -6.96 5.19
CA ARG A 212 6.26 -6.21 5.79
C ARG A 212 5.78 -4.99 6.57
N ASN A 213 4.91 -4.17 5.96
CA ASN A 213 4.40 -2.97 6.61
C ASN A 213 3.61 -3.33 7.89
N ALA A 214 2.81 -4.40 7.85
CA ALA A 214 2.10 -4.90 9.02
C ALA A 214 3.05 -5.44 10.12
N LEU A 215 4.16 -6.08 9.76
CA LEU A 215 5.19 -6.48 10.74
C LEU A 215 5.80 -5.26 11.45
N GLN A 216 6.08 -4.19 10.71
CA GLN A 216 6.58 -2.93 11.25
C GLN A 216 5.57 -2.31 12.23
N ASP A 217 4.29 -2.24 11.84
CA ASP A 217 3.20 -1.77 12.70
C ASP A 217 3.09 -2.59 14.00
N MET A 218 3.20 -3.92 13.91
CA MET A 218 3.13 -4.80 15.08
C MET A 218 4.36 -4.71 15.99
N ALA A 219 5.52 -4.39 15.45
CA ALA A 219 6.69 -4.10 16.27
C ALA A 219 6.56 -2.80 17.04
N LEU A 220 5.96 -1.78 16.43
CA LEU A 220 5.57 -0.57 17.14
C LEU A 220 4.56 -0.89 18.25
N ALA A 221 3.53 -1.70 17.95
CA ALA A 221 2.56 -2.15 18.95
C ALA A 221 3.24 -2.83 20.15
N HIS A 222 4.16 -3.79 19.92
CA HIS A 222 4.94 -4.42 20.99
C HIS A 222 5.76 -3.41 21.82
N SER A 223 6.38 -2.41 21.18
CA SER A 223 7.10 -1.37 21.91
C SER A 223 6.18 -0.52 22.80
N LEU A 224 4.96 -0.25 22.34
CA LEU A 224 3.93 0.44 23.12
C LEU A 224 3.42 -0.41 24.28
N GLU A 225 3.40 -1.75 24.18
CA GLU A 225 3.01 -2.63 25.28
C GLU A 225 3.96 -2.47 26.49
N ALA A 226 5.26 -2.30 26.23
CA ALA A 226 6.26 -2.07 27.27
C ALA A 226 6.05 -0.73 27.99
N MET A 227 5.52 0.29 27.31
CA MET A 227 5.32 1.63 27.86
C MET A 227 3.95 1.83 28.51
N HIS A 228 2.91 1.19 27.97
CA HIS A 228 1.52 1.49 28.32
C HIS A 228 0.73 0.28 28.85
N GLY A 229 1.34 -0.90 28.83
CA GLY A 229 0.69 -2.16 29.17
C GLY A 229 -0.04 -2.77 27.99
N ARG A 230 0.08 -4.11 27.86
CA ARG A 230 -0.53 -4.91 26.79
C ARG A 230 -2.03 -4.70 26.61
N GLU A 231 -2.81 -4.78 27.70
CA GLU A 231 -4.27 -4.63 27.65
C GLU A 231 -4.71 -3.29 27.04
N ARG A 232 -3.98 -2.22 27.34
CA ARG A 232 -4.28 -0.88 26.80
C ARG A 232 -3.98 -0.79 25.31
N VAL A 233 -2.87 -1.37 24.85
CA VAL A 233 -2.53 -1.39 23.42
C VAL A 233 -3.51 -2.26 22.65
N VAL A 234 -3.79 -3.47 23.16
CA VAL A 234 -4.72 -4.41 22.53
C VAL A 234 -6.12 -3.82 22.41
N SER A 235 -6.68 -3.26 23.49
CA SER A 235 -8.01 -2.63 23.44
C SER A 235 -8.08 -1.46 22.45
N ARG A 236 -7.00 -0.68 22.32
CA ARG A 236 -6.91 0.44 21.37
C ARG A 236 -6.93 0.01 19.91
N ILE A 237 -6.28 -1.11 19.57
CA ILE A 237 -6.22 -1.58 18.17
C ILE A 237 -7.37 -2.51 17.79
N LEU A 238 -8.03 -3.16 18.77
CA LEU A 238 -9.16 -4.06 18.51
C LEU A 238 -10.39 -3.32 18.00
N GLY A 239 -10.72 -2.16 18.58
CA GLY A 239 -11.88 -1.36 18.16
C GLY A 239 -11.83 -0.98 16.68
N PRO A 240 -10.75 -0.35 16.18
CA PRO A 240 -10.54 -0.07 14.76
C PRO A 240 -10.50 -1.33 13.87
N ALA A 241 -10.12 -2.48 14.42
CA ALA A 241 -10.18 -3.77 13.75
C ALA A 241 -11.59 -4.41 13.77
N GLY A 242 -12.61 -3.66 14.20
CA GLY A 242 -14.01 -4.09 14.27
C GLY A 242 -14.28 -5.19 15.28
N ALA A 243 -13.43 -5.34 16.29
CA ALA A 243 -13.58 -6.34 17.35
C ALA A 243 -13.67 -5.68 18.73
N SER A 244 -14.62 -6.15 19.54
CA SER A 244 -14.72 -5.75 20.95
C SER A 244 -13.97 -6.70 21.89
N HIS A 245 -13.71 -7.95 21.45
CA HIS A 245 -13.07 -8.98 22.25
C HIS A 245 -11.99 -9.71 21.48
N ARG A 246 -10.82 -9.83 22.11
CA ARG A 246 -9.64 -10.49 21.56
C ARG A 246 -9.91 -11.95 21.21
N GLU A 247 -10.60 -12.68 22.10
CA GLU A 247 -10.88 -14.11 21.95
C GLU A 247 -11.70 -14.38 20.70
N ARG A 248 -12.75 -13.57 20.49
CA ARG A 248 -13.61 -13.65 19.30
C ARG A 248 -12.81 -13.38 18.04
N TRP A 249 -11.95 -12.36 18.06
CA TRP A 249 -11.09 -12.06 16.91
C TRP A 249 -10.10 -13.19 16.62
N CYS A 250 -9.51 -13.81 17.66
CA CYS A 250 -8.59 -14.93 17.51
C CYS A 250 -9.23 -16.22 16.98
N GLN A 251 -10.53 -16.42 17.23
CA GLN A 251 -11.33 -17.52 16.70
C GLN A 251 -11.79 -17.28 15.25
N SER A 252 -11.93 -16.01 14.84
CA SER A 252 -12.26 -15.65 13.46
C SER A 252 -11.14 -16.01 12.49
N ARG A 253 -11.52 -16.49 11.30
CA ARG A 253 -10.58 -16.73 10.19
C ARG A 253 -10.24 -15.45 9.42
N TRP A 254 -11.16 -14.50 9.38
CA TRP A 254 -11.13 -13.28 8.54
C TRP A 254 -11.77 -12.11 9.31
N PRO A 255 -11.53 -10.85 8.88
CA PRO A 255 -12.15 -9.70 9.54
C PRO A 255 -13.60 -9.65 9.08
N ALA A 256 -14.43 -8.89 9.79
CA ALA A 256 -15.80 -8.69 9.33
C ALA A 256 -15.76 -8.00 7.95
N GLU A 257 -16.46 -8.56 6.95
CA GLU A 257 -16.42 -8.08 5.56
C GLU A 257 -16.78 -6.58 5.45
N GLU A 258 -17.70 -6.16 6.31
CA GLU A 258 -18.21 -4.79 6.49
C GLU A 258 -17.17 -3.75 6.92
N LEU A 259 -15.97 -4.16 7.33
CA LEU A 259 -14.85 -3.22 7.55
C LEU A 259 -14.15 -2.78 6.27
N GLY A 260 -14.47 -3.39 5.12
CA GLY A 260 -13.79 -3.14 3.84
C GLY A 260 -12.32 -3.58 3.88
N THR A 261 -11.58 -3.38 2.78
CA THR A 261 -10.15 -3.76 2.69
C THR A 261 -9.21 -2.80 3.41
N GLU A 262 -9.69 -1.62 3.80
CA GLU A 262 -8.84 -0.58 4.37
C GLU A 262 -8.89 -0.49 5.90
N TRP A 263 -9.58 -1.43 6.55
CA TRP A 263 -9.75 -1.45 8.01
C TRP A 263 -8.44 -1.29 8.78
N TYR A 264 -7.36 -1.88 8.26
CA TYR A 264 -6.06 -1.86 8.91
C TYR A 264 -5.42 -0.47 8.93
N LEU A 265 -5.79 0.41 8.00
CA LEU A 265 -5.33 1.80 8.03
C LEU A 265 -5.85 2.54 9.28
N HIS A 266 -6.99 2.13 9.85
CA HIS A 266 -7.48 2.69 11.11
C HIS A 266 -6.68 2.17 12.31
N VAL A 267 -6.26 0.90 12.29
CA VAL A 267 -5.34 0.34 13.28
C VAL A 267 -4.01 1.08 13.25
N ARG A 268 -3.43 1.26 12.06
CA ARG A 268 -2.18 2.01 11.86
C ARG A 268 -2.27 3.44 12.36
N ASP A 269 -3.37 4.13 12.07
CA ASP A 269 -3.60 5.50 12.56
C ASP A 269 -3.57 5.59 14.09
N VAL A 270 -4.15 4.61 14.79
CA VAL A 270 -4.12 4.57 16.26
C VAL A 270 -2.69 4.37 16.75
N LEU A 271 -1.95 3.43 16.17
CA LEU A 271 -0.55 3.18 16.54
C LEU A 271 0.33 4.42 16.35
N TYR A 272 0.09 5.20 15.28
CA TYR A 272 0.93 6.35 14.94
C TYR A 272 0.60 7.63 15.71
N ARG A 273 -0.56 7.70 16.39
CA ARG A 273 -0.98 8.87 17.19
C ARG A 273 -0.34 8.93 18.58
N ASP A 274 0.12 7.81 19.11
CA ASP A 274 0.40 7.63 20.55
C ASP A 274 1.88 7.74 20.96
N ASN A 275 2.75 8.37 20.17
CA ASN A 275 4.09 8.75 20.65
C ASN A 275 4.06 10.21 21.16
N PRO A 276 3.99 10.46 22.48
CA PRO A 276 4.36 11.76 23.03
C PRO A 276 5.84 12.10 22.74
#